data_AF-A0A6V8MGA8-F1
#
_entry.id   AF-A0A6V8MGA8-F1
#
_cell.length_a   1.000
_cell.length_b   1.000
_cell.length_c   1.000
_cell.angle_alpha   90.00
_cell.angle_beta   90.00
_cell.angle_gamma   90.00
#
_symmetry.space_group_name_H-M   'P 1'
#
loop_
_entity.id
_entity.type
_entity.pdbx_description
1 polymer ?
#
loop_
_entity_poly.entity_id
_entity_poly.type
_entity_poly.pdbx_seq_one_letter_code
_entity_poly.pdbx_strand_id
1 'polypeptide(L)'
;MKIVVATLALLITAQSAFAFQCNECHSKNPAMVKMHKALQGRDCFACHRIGEKLMGKAVPKDKAAQMQRRVTEAICLECHKK
;
A
#
# COMPACT_ATOMS: atom_id res chain seq x y z
N MET A 1 -8.92 36.78 -5.21
CA MET A 1 -7.59 36.14 -5.13
C MET A 1 -7.50 35.00 -4.11
N LYS A 2 -7.97 35.17 -2.86
CA LYS A 2 -7.85 34.11 -1.81
C LYS A 2 -8.50 32.76 -2.18
N ILE A 3 -9.64 32.77 -2.87
CA ILE A 3 -10.34 31.55 -3.31
C ILE A 3 -9.57 30.82 -4.41
N VAL A 4 -8.95 31.55 -5.34
CA VAL A 4 -8.14 30.97 -6.45
C VAL A 4 -6.86 30.32 -5.93
N VAL A 5 -6.25 30.90 -4.88
CA VAL A 5 -5.05 30.33 -4.24
C VAL A 5 -5.40 29.05 -3.46
N ALA A 6 -6.55 29.02 -2.79
CA ALA A 6 -7.00 27.85 -2.04
C ALA A 6 -7.36 26.66 -2.96
N THR A 7 -8.00 26.92 -4.11
CA THR A 7 -8.31 25.87 -5.09
C THR A 7 -7.05 25.33 -5.78
N LEU A 8 -6.09 26.20 -6.10
CA LEU A 8 -4.82 25.80 -6.71
C LEU A 8 -3.97 24.94 -5.75
N ALA A 9 -3.92 25.28 -4.46
CA ALA A 9 -3.22 24.50 -3.45
C ALA A 9 -3.82 23.09 -3.28
N LEU A 10 -5.15 22.95 -3.37
CA LEU A 10 -5.82 21.66 -3.25
C LEU A 10 -5.48 20.72 -4.43
N LEU A 11 -5.42 21.27 -5.65
CA LEU A 11 -5.07 20.53 -6.87
C LEU A 11 -3.63 19.98 -6.83
N ILE A 12 -2.67 20.73 -6.27
CA ILE A 12 -1.26 20.31 -6.19
C ILE A 12 -1.08 19.11 -5.26
N THR A 13 -1.84 19.04 -4.15
CA THR A 13 -1.72 17.91 -3.21
C THR A 13 -2.26 16.60 -3.78
N ALA A 14 -3.32 16.66 -4.60
CA ALA A 14 -3.92 15.48 -5.24
C ALA A 14 -2.97 14.81 -6.26
N GLN A 15 -2.14 15.58 -6.99
CA GLN A 15 -1.19 15.03 -7.97
C GLN A 15 -0.10 14.15 -7.33
N SER A 16 0.33 14.49 -6.11
CA SER A 16 1.41 13.74 -5.43
C SER A 16 1.00 12.33 -5.02
N ALA A 17 -0.25 12.16 -4.55
CA ALA A 17 -0.80 10.85 -4.20
C ALA A 17 -0.97 9.95 -5.44
N PHE A 18 -1.42 10.53 -6.55
CA PHE A 18 -1.62 9.80 -7.81
C PHE A 18 -0.30 9.34 -8.43
N ALA A 19 0.73 10.18 -8.42
CA ALA A 19 2.05 9.84 -8.95
C ALA A 19 2.75 8.69 -8.21
N PHE A 20 2.52 8.56 -6.88
CA PHE A 20 3.06 7.44 -6.10
C PHE A 20 2.44 6.10 -6.52
N GLN A 21 1.11 6.07 -6.67
CA GLN A 21 0.38 4.88 -7.12
C GLN A 21 0.81 4.43 -8.53
N CYS A 22 1.11 5.38 -9.43
CA CYS A 22 1.62 5.06 -10.77
C CYS A 22 2.96 4.32 -10.75
N ASN A 23 3.89 4.67 -9.86
CA ASN A 23 5.22 4.04 -9.81
C ASN A 23 5.21 2.63 -9.22
N GLU A 24 4.21 2.29 -8.41
CA GLU A 24 4.03 0.94 -7.88
C GLU A 24 3.39 0.04 -8.94
N CYS A 25 2.32 0.51 -9.61
CA CYS A 25 1.69 -0.19 -10.72
C CYS A 25 2.61 -0.35 -11.94
N HIS A 26 3.54 0.58 -12.16
CA HIS A 26 4.56 0.53 -13.23
C HIS A 26 5.97 0.26 -12.72
N SER A 27 6.11 -0.36 -11.54
CA SER A 27 7.41 -0.65 -10.96
C SER A 27 8.22 -1.60 -11.84
N LYS A 28 9.49 -1.27 -12.10
CA LYS A 28 10.44 -2.18 -12.75
C LYS A 28 10.98 -3.25 -11.80
N ASN A 29 10.62 -3.21 -10.51
CA ASN A 29 11.05 -4.19 -9.51
C ASN A 29 10.27 -5.51 -9.69
N PRO A 30 10.94 -6.63 -10.05
CA PRO A 30 10.26 -7.92 -10.28
C PRO A 30 9.48 -8.44 -9.06
N ALA A 31 9.89 -8.07 -7.84
CA ALA A 31 9.17 -8.47 -6.63
C ALA A 31 7.81 -7.77 -6.51
N MET A 32 7.74 -6.49 -6.89
CA MET A 32 6.49 -5.71 -6.90
C MET A 32 5.56 -6.20 -8.01
N VAL A 33 6.09 -6.49 -9.21
CA VAL A 33 5.29 -7.06 -10.31
C VAL A 33 4.69 -8.42 -9.94
N LYS A 34 5.44 -9.29 -9.24
CA LYS A 34 4.92 -10.59 -8.77
C LYS A 34 3.75 -10.44 -7.79
N MET A 35 3.71 -9.36 -6.99
CA MET A 35 2.63 -9.09 -6.06
C MET A 35 1.30 -8.83 -6.78
N HIS A 36 1.28 -8.29 -8.01
CA HIS A 36 0.04 -8.09 -8.78
C HIS A 36 -0.75 -9.38 -8.99
N LYS A 37 -0.06 -10.49 -9.25
CA LYS A 37 -0.71 -11.80 -9.43
C LYS A 37 -1.28 -12.31 -8.11
N ALA A 38 -0.58 -12.08 -7.00
CA ALA A 38 -1.01 -12.50 -5.67
C ALA A 38 -2.19 -11.65 -5.15
N LEU A 39 -2.21 -10.35 -5.46
CA LEU A 39 -3.23 -9.40 -5.04
C LEU A 39 -4.39 -9.26 -6.03
N GLN A 40 -4.34 -9.96 -7.17
CA GLN A 40 -5.38 -9.95 -8.21
C GLN A 40 -5.79 -8.53 -8.69
N GLY A 41 -4.82 -7.61 -8.77
CA GLY A 41 -5.09 -6.22 -9.18
C GLY A 41 -5.78 -5.36 -8.11
N ARG A 42 -5.86 -5.81 -6.86
CA ARG A 42 -6.28 -5.00 -5.72
C ARG A 42 -5.32 -3.82 -5.53
N ASP A 43 -5.87 -2.66 -5.16
CA ASP A 43 -5.07 -1.47 -4.90
C ASP A 43 -4.01 -1.73 -3.81
N CYS A 44 -2.79 -1.26 -4.05
CA CYS A 44 -1.64 -1.44 -3.15
C CYS A 44 -1.93 -0.86 -1.76
N PHE A 45 -2.74 0.20 -1.70
CA PHE A 45 -3.11 0.90 -0.46
C PHE A 45 -4.41 0.40 0.17
N ALA A 46 -5.07 -0.59 -0.44
CA ALA A 46 -6.26 -1.22 0.15
C ALA A 46 -5.91 -1.93 1.46
N CYS A 47 -4.66 -2.40 1.58
CA CYS A 47 -4.17 -3.07 2.78
C CYS A 47 -3.52 -2.05 3.73
N HIS A 48 -2.56 -1.26 3.28
CA HIS A 48 -1.87 -0.29 4.16
C HIS A 48 -1.56 1.03 3.47
N ARG A 49 -1.61 2.12 4.22
CA ARG A 49 -1.30 3.45 3.72
C ARG A 49 0.20 3.72 3.65
N ILE A 50 0.56 4.72 2.85
CA ILE A 50 1.92 5.26 2.80
C ILE A 50 2.30 5.76 4.20
N GLY A 51 3.45 5.31 4.71
CA GLY A 51 3.95 5.66 6.04
C GLY A 51 3.56 4.68 7.16
N GLU A 52 2.63 3.76 6.91
CA GLU A 52 2.34 2.68 7.86
C GLU A 52 3.47 1.67 7.90
N LYS A 53 3.98 1.38 9.11
CA LYS A 53 5.13 0.49 9.31
C LYS A 53 4.71 -0.99 9.36
N LEU A 54 3.83 -1.43 8.45
CA LEU A 54 3.29 -2.79 8.44
C LEU A 54 4.37 -3.88 8.34
N MET A 55 5.49 -3.56 7.67
CA MET A 55 6.69 -4.40 7.54
C MET A 55 7.96 -3.68 8.04
N GLY A 56 7.79 -2.82 9.04
CA GLY A 56 8.88 -2.03 9.64
C GLY A 56 9.96 -2.89 10.30
N LYS A 57 11.07 -2.26 10.70
CA LYS A 57 12.23 -2.95 11.32
C LYS A 57 11.88 -3.74 12.59
N ALA A 58 10.86 -3.31 13.33
CA ALA A 58 10.39 -3.96 14.56
C ALA A 58 9.53 -5.21 14.32
N VAL A 59 9.10 -5.45 13.08
CA VAL A 59 8.23 -6.58 12.75
C VAL A 59 9.09 -7.81 12.44
N PRO A 60 8.92 -8.94 13.16
CA PRO A 60 9.62 -10.18 12.83
C PRO A 60 9.30 -10.63 11.41
N LYS A 61 10.35 -10.91 10.63
CA LYS A 61 10.24 -11.25 9.19
C LYS A 61 10.46 -12.73 8.91
N ASP A 62 10.68 -13.55 9.94
CA ASP A 62 10.78 -14.98 9.77
C ASP A 62 9.43 -15.57 9.30
N LYS A 63 9.51 -16.75 8.69
CA LYS A 63 8.35 -17.40 8.07
C LYS A 63 7.24 -17.67 9.08
N ALA A 64 7.58 -18.11 10.30
CA ALA A 64 6.59 -18.47 11.30
C ALA A 64 5.81 -17.25 11.76
N ALA A 65 6.50 -16.14 12.07
CA ALA A 65 5.85 -14.88 12.42
C ALA A 65 4.95 -14.37 11.29
N GLN A 66 5.40 -14.40 10.03
CA GLN A 66 4.57 -13.98 8.91
C GLN A 66 3.33 -14.86 8.72
N MET A 67 3.43 -16.18 8.91
CA MET A 67 2.27 -17.06 8.82
C MET A 67 1.27 -16.79 9.95
N GLN A 68 1.77 -16.56 11.16
CA GLN A 68 0.93 -16.23 12.30
C GLN A 68 0.13 -14.95 12.05
N ARG A 69 0.79 -13.89 11.58
CA ARG A 69 0.11 -12.63 11.25
C ARG A 69 -1.02 -12.79 10.25
N ARG A 70 -0.82 -13.62 9.21
CA ARG A 70 -1.84 -13.86 8.18
C ARG A 70 -3.15 -14.42 8.73
N VAL A 71 -3.10 -15.15 9.85
CA VAL A 71 -4.27 -15.77 10.48
C VAL A 71 -4.77 -15.03 11.72
N THR A 72 -4.06 -14.01 12.20
CA THR A 72 -4.45 -13.25 13.40
C THR A 72 -4.77 -11.78 13.13
N GLU A 73 -4.14 -11.16 12.14
CA GLU A 73 -4.34 -9.72 11.87
C GLU A 73 -5.54 -9.49 10.96
N ALA A 74 -6.47 -8.63 11.40
CA ALA A 74 -7.74 -8.36 10.71
C ALA A 74 -7.57 -8.02 9.22
N ILE A 75 -6.53 -7.24 8.88
CA ILE A 75 -6.16 -6.86 7.51
C ILE A 75 -5.86 -8.07 6.61
N CYS A 76 -5.31 -9.15 7.16
CA CYS A 76 -4.95 -10.35 6.41
C CYS A 76 -6.13 -11.33 6.30
N LEU A 77 -7.07 -11.28 7.25
CA LEU A 77 -8.17 -12.23 7.34
C LEU A 77 -9.12 -12.18 6.13
N GLU A 78 -9.19 -11.08 5.40
CA GLU A 78 -10.02 -11.01 4.20
C GLU A 78 -9.59 -12.05 3.15
N CYS A 79 -8.29 -12.23 2.95
CA CYS A 79 -7.73 -13.16 1.97
C CYS A 79 -7.26 -14.48 2.57
N HIS A 80 -7.02 -14.52 3.89
CA HIS A 80 -6.42 -15.65 4.59
C HIS A 80 -7.35 -16.25 5.66
N LYS A 81 -8.63 -15.90 5.64
CA LYS A 81 -9.65 -16.67 6.36
C LYS A 81 -9.54 -18.13 5.94
N LYS A 82 -9.36 -19.00 6.93
CA LYS A 82 -9.46 -20.45 6.75
C LYS A 82 -10.86 -20.81 6.28
#